data_AF-A0A8J6V1J1-F1
#
_entry.id   AF-A0A8J6V1J1-F1
#
_cell.length_a   1.000
_cell.length_b   1.000
_cell.length_c   1.000
_cell.angle_alpha   90.00
_cell.angle_beta   90.00
_cell.angle_gamma   90.00
#
_symmetry.space_group_name_H-M   'P 1'
#
loop_
_entity.id
_entity.type
_entity.pdbx_description
1 polymer ?
#
loop_
_entity_poly.entity_id
_entity_poly.type
_entity_poly.pdbx_seq_one_letter_code
_entity_poly.pdbx_strand_id
1 'polypeptide(L)'
;MNEEFEIIQRDFMEKQSDLQKTADILSKTAEVKGRVAVISKVITIVLGAFIATQAVATQLYGKANQNVSVIYSVAGLLVATIGGVEAAFKNETKAGELSVLAVQCQSSIWQINTEWSKSVEIAKDEIKIQAAVSILERQSTTLVDIHSRAAQAGINIAFVIRELKLETWRDA
;
A
#
# COMPACT_ATOMS: atom_id res chain seq x y z
N MET A 1 -27.04 -20.78 23.93
CA MET A 1 -25.57 -20.95 23.93
C MET A 1 -25.03 -21.16 22.51
N ASN A 2 -25.63 -22.03 21.68
CA ASN A 2 -25.18 -22.18 20.28
C ASN A 2 -25.41 -20.94 19.40
N GLU A 3 -26.55 -20.26 19.52
CA GLU A 3 -26.88 -19.11 18.64
C GLU A 3 -25.98 -17.88 18.86
N GLU A 4 -25.65 -17.57 20.11
CA GLU A 4 -24.75 -16.46 20.46
C GLU A 4 -23.32 -16.72 19.95
N PHE A 5 -22.84 -17.96 20.07
CA PHE A 5 -21.53 -18.35 19.55
C PHE A 5 -21.48 -18.31 18.02
N GLU A 6 -22.56 -18.72 17.33
CA GLU A 6 -22.66 -18.63 15.88
C GLU A 6 -22.62 -17.18 15.36
N ILE A 7 -23.23 -16.23 16.08
CA ILE A 7 -23.15 -14.80 15.76
C ILE A 7 -21.70 -14.32 15.90
N ILE A 8 -21.04 -14.62 17.01
CA ILE A 8 -19.64 -14.22 17.24
C ILE A 8 -18.71 -14.82 16.18
N GLN A 9 -18.92 -16.09 15.82
CA GLN A 9 -18.13 -16.75 14.79
C GLN A 9 -18.33 -16.10 13.41
N ARG A 10 -19.56 -15.69 13.08
CA ARG A 10 -19.85 -14.95 11.85
C ARG A 10 -19.13 -13.60 11.82
N ASP A 11 -19.23 -12.84 12.91
CA ASP A 11 -18.58 -11.53 13.02
C ASP A 11 -17.04 -11.65 12.94
N PHE A 12 -16.47 -12.69 13.55
CA PHE A 12 -15.05 -13.00 13.45
C PHE A 12 -14.63 -13.25 11.99
N MET A 13 -15.41 -14.07 11.26
CA MET A 13 -15.14 -14.40 9.86
C MET A 13 -15.28 -13.18 8.94
N GLU A 14 -16.28 -12.32 9.18
CA GLU A 14 -16.47 -11.08 8.44
C GLU A 14 -15.28 -10.13 8.63
N LYS A 15 -14.89 -9.88 9.88
CA LYS A 15 -13.72 -9.03 10.22
C LYS A 15 -12.41 -9.62 9.69
N GLN A 16 -12.29 -10.95 9.65
CA GLN A 16 -11.10 -11.61 9.12
C GLN A 16 -11.01 -11.42 7.60
N SER A 17 -12.14 -11.52 6.90
CA SER A 17 -12.22 -11.20 5.47
C SER A 17 -11.84 -9.74 5.20
N ASP A 18 -12.29 -8.81 6.05
CA ASP A 18 -11.96 -7.39 5.91
C ASP A 18 -10.48 -7.09 6.15
N LEU A 19 -9.85 -7.75 7.14
CA LEU A 19 -8.39 -7.66 7.34
C LEU A 19 -7.62 -8.21 6.14
N GLN A 20 -8.04 -9.33 5.57
CA GLN A 20 -7.38 -9.90 4.38
C GLN A 20 -7.48 -8.97 3.18
N LYS A 21 -8.68 -8.45 2.87
CA LYS A 21 -8.88 -7.46 1.80
C LYS A 21 -8.04 -6.21 2.04
N THR A 22 -7.95 -5.76 3.28
CA THR A 22 -7.12 -4.62 3.66
C THR A 22 -5.64 -4.89 3.39
N ALA A 23 -5.13 -6.05 3.79
CA ALA A 23 -3.74 -6.45 3.52
C ALA A 23 -3.45 -6.47 2.01
N ASP A 24 -4.36 -7.02 1.20
CA ASP A 24 -4.23 -7.09 -0.25
C ASP A 24 -4.22 -5.71 -0.90
N ILE A 25 -5.14 -4.82 -0.49
CA ILE A 25 -5.20 -3.43 -0.99
C ILE A 25 -3.92 -2.68 -0.64
N LEU A 26 -3.43 -2.81 0.60
CA LEU A 26 -2.20 -2.17 1.05
C LEU A 26 -1.00 -2.68 0.25
N SER A 27 -0.87 -4.00 0.07
CA SER A 27 0.20 -4.63 -0.69
C SER A 27 0.19 -4.18 -2.16
N LYS A 28 -0.98 -4.26 -2.83
CA LYS A 28 -1.11 -3.84 -4.23
C LYS A 28 -0.81 -2.35 -4.42
N THR A 29 -1.24 -1.51 -3.49
CA THR A 29 -0.96 -0.07 -3.57
C THR A 29 0.51 0.22 -3.31
N ALA A 30 1.14 -0.50 -2.37
CA ALA A 30 2.58 -0.44 -2.14
C ALA A 30 3.37 -0.79 -3.40
N GLU A 31 3.00 -1.88 -4.09
CA GLU A 31 3.64 -2.29 -5.35
C GLU A 31 3.53 -1.21 -6.43
N VAL A 32 2.34 -0.67 -6.65
CA VAL A 32 2.13 0.35 -7.70
C VAL A 32 2.97 1.59 -7.40
N LYS A 33 2.95 2.09 -6.16
CA LYS A 33 3.78 3.24 -5.76
C LYS A 33 5.28 2.94 -5.87
N GLY A 34 5.69 1.73 -5.50
CA GLY A 34 7.07 1.26 -5.62
C GLY A 34 7.54 1.23 -7.07
N ARG A 35 6.72 0.68 -8.00
CA ARG A 35 7.03 0.68 -9.43
C ARG A 35 7.16 2.08 -10.00
N VAL A 36 6.25 2.99 -9.65
CA VAL A 36 6.31 4.40 -10.08
C VAL A 36 7.61 5.07 -9.61
N ALA A 37 8.02 4.83 -8.36
CA ALA A 37 9.28 5.37 -7.82
C ALA A 37 10.52 4.78 -8.51
N VAL A 38 10.52 3.48 -8.81
CA VAL A 38 11.62 2.86 -9.55
C VAL A 38 11.71 3.44 -10.97
N ILE A 39 10.57 3.60 -11.65
CA ILE A 39 10.51 4.17 -13.00
C ILE A 39 10.99 5.62 -13.00
N SER A 40 10.57 6.45 -12.05
CA SER A 40 11.00 7.85 -11.95
C SER A 40 12.52 7.97 -11.77
N LYS A 41 13.10 7.11 -10.93
CA LYS A 41 14.55 7.04 -10.73
C LYS A 41 15.29 6.62 -11.99
N VAL A 42 14.82 5.57 -12.68
CA VAL A 42 15.45 5.10 -13.93
C VAL A 42 15.42 6.21 -14.98
N ILE A 43 14.28 6.88 -15.18
CA ILE A 43 14.18 8.00 -16.13
C ILE A 43 15.15 9.13 -15.74
N THR A 44 15.20 9.48 -14.45
CA THR A 44 16.08 10.53 -13.94
C THR A 44 17.56 10.21 -14.18
N ILE A 45 17.97 8.96 -13.95
CA ILE A 45 19.34 8.50 -14.20
C ILE A 45 19.66 8.56 -15.69
N VAL A 46 18.77 8.06 -16.55
CA VAL A 46 18.96 8.08 -18.01
C VAL A 46 19.06 9.51 -18.53
N LEU A 47 18.17 10.40 -18.09
CA LEU A 47 18.20 11.82 -18.46
C LEU A 47 19.45 12.52 -17.91
N GLY A 48 19.87 12.22 -16.68
CA GLY A 48 21.10 12.75 -16.10
C GLY A 48 22.35 12.32 -16.89
N ALA A 49 22.43 11.04 -17.26
CA ALA A 49 23.49 10.52 -18.12
C ALA A 49 23.46 11.17 -19.51
N PHE A 50 22.27 11.36 -20.08
CA PHE A 50 22.10 12.09 -21.33
C PHE A 50 22.64 13.52 -21.20
N ILE A 51 22.23 14.28 -20.18
CA ILE A 51 22.69 15.65 -19.94
C ILE A 51 24.22 15.73 -19.79
N ALA A 52 24.85 14.75 -19.15
CA ALA A 52 26.31 14.71 -19.02
C ALA A 52 27.06 14.68 -20.37
N THR A 53 26.41 14.20 -21.45
CA THR A 53 26.98 14.22 -22.81
C THR A 53 26.94 15.60 -23.48
N GLN A 54 26.33 16.61 -22.86
CA GLN A 54 26.18 17.96 -23.42
C GLN A 54 27.52 18.57 -23.84
N ALA A 55 28.58 18.38 -23.05
CA ALA A 55 29.90 18.91 -23.36
C ALA A 55 30.44 18.35 -24.69
N VAL A 56 30.27 17.05 -24.92
CA VAL A 56 30.71 16.36 -26.14
C VAL A 56 29.86 16.82 -27.33
N ALA A 57 28.54 16.92 -27.16
CA ALA A 57 27.66 17.41 -28.22
C ALA A 57 27.96 18.86 -28.62
N THR A 58 28.26 19.72 -27.64
CA THR A 58 28.63 21.12 -27.89
C THR A 58 29.96 21.23 -28.65
N GLN A 59 30.88 20.29 -28.43
CA GLN A 59 32.14 20.21 -29.16
C GLN A 59 31.95 19.74 -30.62
N LEU A 60 31.05 18.79 -30.85
CA LEU A 60 30.79 18.23 -32.19
C LEU A 60 29.94 19.13 -33.09
N TYR A 61 28.88 19.74 -32.55
CA TYR A 61 27.91 20.53 -33.32
C TYR A 61 28.16 22.04 -33.30
N GLY A 62 29.17 22.48 -32.53
CA GLY A 62 29.50 23.90 -32.33
C GLY A 62 28.58 24.60 -31.33
N LYS A 63 29.12 25.57 -30.58
CA LYS A 63 28.41 26.32 -29.53
C LYS A 63 27.17 27.09 -30.01
N ALA A 64 27.08 27.40 -31.31
CA ALA A 64 26.01 28.20 -31.88
C ALA A 64 24.76 27.37 -32.25
N ASN A 65 24.81 26.05 -32.14
CA ASN A 65 23.69 25.21 -32.55
C ASN A 65 22.58 25.22 -31.49
N GLN A 66 21.67 26.17 -31.63
CA GLN A 66 20.59 26.46 -30.68
C GLN A 66 19.72 25.22 -30.38
N ASN A 67 19.54 24.34 -31.36
CA ASN A 67 18.79 23.09 -31.21
C ASN A 67 19.39 22.17 -30.14
N VAL A 68 20.72 22.05 -30.09
CA VAL A 68 21.42 21.22 -29.11
C VAL A 68 21.19 21.77 -27.71
N SER A 69 21.34 23.09 -27.54
CA SER A 69 21.08 23.75 -26.25
C SER A 69 19.64 23.54 -25.77
N VAL A 70 18.65 23.68 -26.66
CA VAL A 70 17.23 23.50 -26.30
C VAL A 70 16.96 22.07 -25.82
N ILE A 71 17.47 21.05 -26.51
CA ILE A 71 17.25 19.64 -26.13
C ILE A 71 17.81 19.35 -24.73
N TYR A 72 19.03 19.80 -24.44
CA TYR A 72 19.65 19.59 -23.12
C TYR A 72 18.94 20.39 -22.01
N SER A 73 18.46 21.60 -22.29
CA SER A 73 17.66 22.38 -21.34
C SER A 73 16.32 21.71 -21.03
N VAL A 74 15.63 21.15 -22.04
CA VAL A 74 14.38 20.39 -21.84
C VAL A 74 14.64 19.14 -21.00
N ALA A 75 15.72 18.41 -21.26
CA ALA A 75 16.10 17.25 -20.45
C ALA A 75 16.36 17.65 -18.98
N GLY A 76 17.06 18.77 -18.75
CA GLY A 76 17.29 19.31 -17.40
C GLY A 76 16.00 19.70 -16.68
N LEU A 77 15.06 20.32 -17.40
CA LEU A 77 13.74 20.66 -16.87
C LEU A 77 12.95 19.40 -16.48
N LEU A 78 13.00 18.34 -17.29
CA LEU A 78 12.34 17.07 -16.98
C LEU A 78 12.94 16.44 -15.72
N VAL A 79 14.27 16.42 -15.57
CA VAL A 79 14.93 15.93 -14.36
C VAL A 79 14.48 16.72 -13.12
N ALA A 80 14.49 18.05 -13.18
CA ALA A 80 14.07 18.89 -12.08
C ALA A 80 12.60 18.67 -11.72
N THR A 81 11.73 18.51 -12.72
CA THR A 81 10.30 18.26 -12.54
C THR A 81 10.05 16.90 -11.91
N ILE A 82 10.67 15.83 -12.42
CA ILE A 82 10.54 14.48 -11.87
C ILE A 82 11.05 14.44 -10.43
N GLY A 83 12.21 15.06 -10.16
CA GLY A 83 12.76 15.19 -8.81
C GLY A 83 11.83 15.96 -7.87
N GLY A 84 11.21 17.05 -8.35
CA GLY A 84 10.22 17.81 -7.59
C GLY A 84 8.95 17.01 -7.27
N VAL A 85 8.43 16.25 -8.23
CA VAL A 85 7.30 15.34 -8.04
C VAL A 85 7.65 14.24 -7.05
N GLU A 86 8.83 13.62 -7.17
CA GLU A 86 9.28 12.57 -6.25
C GLU A 86 9.44 13.11 -4.82
N ALA A 87 10.00 14.31 -4.66
CA ALA A 87 10.13 14.98 -3.35
C ALA A 87 8.78 15.35 -2.72
N ALA A 88 7.81 15.80 -3.54
CA ALA A 88 6.49 16.19 -3.08
C ALA A 88 5.64 14.98 -2.66
N PHE A 89 5.63 13.91 -3.47
CA PHE A 89 4.75 12.76 -3.25
C PHE A 89 5.38 11.65 -2.40
N LYS A 90 6.72 11.60 -2.32
CA LYS A 90 7.49 10.60 -1.56
C LYS A 90 7.04 9.17 -1.84
N ASN A 91 6.84 8.84 -3.12
CA ASN A 91 6.21 7.59 -3.55
C ASN A 91 6.96 6.35 -3.02
N GLU A 92 8.29 6.39 -2.98
CA GLU A 92 9.10 5.30 -2.42
C GLU A 92 8.88 5.11 -0.93
N THR A 93 8.93 6.19 -0.14
CA THR A 93 8.69 6.14 1.31
C THR A 93 7.29 5.61 1.60
N LYS A 94 6.27 6.12 0.91
CA LYS A 94 4.90 5.65 1.05
C LYS A 94 4.75 4.19 0.64
N ALA A 95 5.39 3.76 -0.44
CA ALA A 95 5.38 2.34 -0.84
C ALA A 95 5.97 1.45 0.25
N GLY A 96 7.10 1.86 0.85
CA GLY A 96 7.71 1.15 1.97
C GLY A 96 6.81 1.07 3.19
N GLU A 97 6.25 2.20 3.62
CA GLU A 97 5.32 2.28 4.76
C GLU A 97 4.10 1.36 4.56
N LEU A 98 3.51 1.37 3.37
CA LEU A 98 2.36 0.54 3.02
C LEU A 98 2.71 -0.94 2.97
N SER A 99 3.88 -1.29 2.44
CA SER A 99 4.37 -2.68 2.41
C SER A 99 4.56 -3.22 3.84
N VAL A 100 5.19 -2.42 4.71
CA VAL A 100 5.33 -2.77 6.13
C VAL A 100 3.97 -2.93 6.80
N LEU A 101 3.02 -2.03 6.54
CA LEU A 101 1.68 -2.11 7.08
C LEU A 101 0.92 -3.36 6.59
N ALA A 102 1.07 -3.74 5.33
CA ALA A 102 0.49 -4.95 4.76
C ALA A 102 1.04 -6.22 5.44
N VAL A 103 2.36 -6.29 5.62
CA VAL A 103 3.02 -7.41 6.34
C VAL A 103 2.58 -7.46 7.80
N GLN A 104 2.45 -6.31 8.46
CA GLN A 104 1.93 -6.23 9.83
C GLN A 104 0.49 -6.74 9.90
N CYS A 105 -0.37 -6.32 8.97
CA CYS A 105 -1.74 -6.81 8.85
C CYS A 105 -1.78 -8.34 8.68
N GLN A 106 -0.96 -8.88 7.78
CA GLN A 106 -0.87 -10.33 7.56
C GLN A 106 -0.39 -11.08 8.81
N SER A 107 0.60 -10.53 9.52
CA SER A 107 1.08 -11.11 10.77
C SER A 107 -0.01 -11.11 11.84
N SER A 108 -0.76 -10.02 11.98
CA SER A 108 -1.89 -9.92 12.90
C SER A 108 -3.00 -10.92 12.57
N ILE A 109 -3.34 -11.11 11.29
CA ILE A 109 -4.27 -12.15 10.82
C ILE A 109 -3.83 -13.53 11.33
N TRP A 110 -2.55 -13.88 11.14
CA TRP A 110 -2.02 -15.17 11.59
C TRP A 110 -2.05 -15.32 13.12
N GLN A 111 -1.68 -14.26 13.86
CA GLN A 111 -1.72 -14.27 15.32
C GLN A 111 -3.15 -14.47 15.84
N ILE A 112 -4.10 -13.73 15.29
CA ILE A 112 -5.52 -13.79 15.68
C ILE A 112 -6.10 -15.17 15.35
N ASN A 113 -5.83 -15.72 14.17
CA ASN A 113 -6.26 -17.07 13.81
C ASN A 113 -5.67 -18.14 14.73
N THR A 114 -4.39 -18.01 15.08
CA THR A 114 -3.72 -18.93 16.00
C THR A 114 -4.30 -18.84 17.41
N GLU A 115 -4.60 -17.63 17.88
CA GLU A 115 -5.20 -17.38 19.18
C GLU A 115 -6.65 -17.89 19.23
N TRP A 116 -7.42 -17.71 18.16
CA TRP A 116 -8.76 -18.25 18.02
C TRP A 116 -8.76 -19.77 18.11
N SER A 117 -7.89 -20.44 17.33
CA SER A 117 -7.80 -21.90 17.36
C SER A 117 -7.39 -22.42 18.75
N LYS A 118 -6.44 -21.76 19.43
CA LYS A 118 -5.98 -22.19 20.75
C LYS A 118 -6.98 -21.92 21.87
N SER A 119 -7.65 -20.78 21.84
CA SER A 119 -8.43 -20.28 22.98
C SER A 119 -9.94 -20.50 22.84
N VAL A 120 -10.44 -20.70 21.61
CA VAL A 120 -11.88 -20.82 21.33
C VAL A 120 -12.23 -22.24 20.85
N GLU A 121 -11.45 -22.86 19.97
CA GLU A 121 -11.79 -24.21 19.46
C GLU A 121 -11.60 -25.31 20.51
N ILE A 122 -10.69 -25.09 21.46
CA ILE A 122 -10.32 -26.09 22.49
C ILE A 122 -11.04 -25.83 23.83
N ALA A 123 -11.67 -24.66 24.01
CA ALA A 123 -12.30 -24.25 25.26
C ALA A 123 -13.68 -24.88 25.49
N LYS A 124 -14.01 -25.10 26.78
CA LYS A 124 -15.35 -25.50 27.22
C LYS A 124 -16.31 -24.30 27.18
N ASP A 125 -17.60 -24.59 27.01
CA ASP A 125 -18.63 -23.63 26.58
C ASP A 125 -18.64 -22.26 27.30
N GLU A 126 -18.46 -22.22 28.62
CA GLU A 126 -18.54 -20.96 29.38
C GLU A 126 -17.31 -20.05 29.17
N ILE A 127 -16.12 -20.63 29.00
CA ILE A 127 -14.86 -19.90 28.74
C ILE A 127 -14.76 -19.53 27.25
N LYS A 128 -15.42 -20.29 26.40
CA LYS A 128 -15.38 -20.17 24.94
C LYS A 128 -15.93 -18.84 24.44
N ILE A 129 -17.08 -18.40 24.95
CA ILE A 129 -17.72 -17.14 24.55
C ILE A 129 -16.84 -15.95 24.98
N GLN A 130 -16.36 -15.96 26.23
CA GLN A 130 -15.52 -14.86 26.75
C GLN A 130 -14.19 -14.74 25.99
N ALA A 131 -13.55 -15.86 25.67
CA ALA A 131 -12.34 -15.88 24.84
C ALA A 131 -12.61 -15.42 23.41
N ALA A 132 -13.75 -15.78 22.82
CA ALA A 132 -14.12 -15.35 21.47
C ALA A 132 -14.38 -13.84 21.41
N VAL A 133 -15.06 -13.27 22.41
CA VAL A 133 -15.32 -11.82 22.51
C VAL A 133 -14.03 -11.03 22.65
N SER A 134 -13.09 -11.47 23.50
CA SER A 134 -11.82 -10.74 23.69
C SER A 134 -10.95 -10.74 22.43
N ILE A 135 -10.92 -11.85 21.68
CA ILE A 135 -10.21 -11.93 20.40
C ILE A 135 -10.87 -11.02 19.36
N LEU A 136 -12.20 -10.97 19.32
CA LEU A 136 -12.95 -10.12 18.40
C LEU A 136 -12.75 -8.62 18.68
N GLU A 137 -12.64 -8.23 19.95
CA GLU A 137 -12.28 -6.87 20.36
C GLU A 137 -10.85 -6.51 19.92
N ARG A 138 -9.90 -7.44 20.10
CA ARG A 138 -8.53 -7.27 19.63
C ARG A 138 -8.44 -7.13 18.11
N GLN A 139 -9.19 -7.96 17.38
CA GLN A 139 -9.29 -7.89 15.92
C GLN A 139 -9.87 -6.55 15.46
N SER A 140 -10.92 -6.07 16.15
CA SER A 140 -11.55 -4.77 15.85
C SER A 140 -10.59 -3.60 16.10
N THR A 141 -9.86 -3.63 17.21
CA THR A 141 -8.84 -2.63 17.54
C THR A 141 -7.72 -2.62 16.50
N THR A 142 -7.27 -3.80 16.08
CA THR A 142 -6.24 -3.96 15.05
C THR A 142 -6.70 -3.39 13.72
N LEU A 143 -7.95 -3.65 13.33
CA LEU A 143 -8.53 -3.15 12.08
C LEU A 143 -8.62 -1.62 12.09
N VAL A 144 -9.04 -1.02 13.21
CA VAL A 144 -9.08 0.44 13.39
C VAL A 144 -7.68 1.06 13.30
N ASP A 145 -6.68 0.48 13.94
CA ASP A 145 -5.29 0.96 13.87
C ASP A 145 -4.75 0.92 12.43
N ILE A 146 -4.94 -0.21 11.73
CA ILE A 146 -4.49 -0.37 10.35
C ILE A 146 -5.20 0.63 9.43
N HIS A 147 -6.51 0.82 9.60
CA HIS A 147 -7.26 1.82 8.83
C HIS A 147 -6.77 3.25 9.09
N SER A 148 -6.50 3.59 10.35
CA SER A 148 -5.95 4.90 10.73
C SER A 148 -4.58 5.13 10.09
N ARG A 149 -3.68 4.15 10.17
CA ARG A 149 -2.33 4.23 9.58
C ARG A 149 -2.35 4.27 8.06
N ALA A 150 -3.26 3.52 7.43
CA ALA A 150 -3.47 3.59 5.99
C ALA A 150 -3.98 4.97 5.55
N ALA A 151 -4.89 5.57 6.31
CA ALA A 151 -5.39 6.92 6.05
C ALA A 151 -4.28 7.96 6.16
N GLN A 152 -3.37 7.82 7.14
CA GLN A 152 -2.17 8.68 7.26
C GLN A 152 -1.23 8.53 6.06
N ALA A 153 -1.11 7.32 5.50
CA ALA A 153 -0.37 7.07 4.26
C ALA A 153 -1.11 7.58 3.00
N GLY A 154 -2.32 8.12 3.15
CA GLY A 154 -3.14 8.67 2.08
C GLY A 154 -4.00 7.63 1.35
N ILE A 155 -4.25 6.46 1.96
CA ILE A 155 -5.15 5.45 1.42
C ILE A 155 -6.43 5.41 2.26
N ASN A 156 -7.56 5.68 1.61
CA ASN A 156 -8.87 5.46 2.21
C ASN A 156 -9.37 4.06 1.86
N ILE A 157 -9.09 3.08 2.73
CA ILE A 157 -9.46 1.67 2.51
C ILE A 157 -10.98 1.51 2.37
N ALA A 158 -11.78 2.23 3.17
CA ALA A 158 -13.24 2.15 3.13
C ALA A 158 -13.80 2.57 1.76
N PHE A 159 -13.18 3.57 1.14
CA PHE A 159 -13.51 4.01 -0.21
C PHE A 159 -13.16 2.93 -1.26
N VAL A 160 -11.95 2.36 -1.18
CA VAL A 160 -11.48 1.33 -2.14
C VAL A 160 -12.33 0.05 -2.06
N ILE A 161 -12.69 -0.40 -0.85
CA ILE A 161 -13.57 -1.57 -0.67
C ILE A 161 -14.96 -1.31 -1.26
N ARG A 162 -15.48 -0.08 -1.12
CA ARG A 162 -16.78 0.29 -1.71
C ARG A 162 -16.73 0.26 -3.24
N GLU A 163 -15.67 0.77 -3.85
CA GLU A 163 -15.48 0.71 -5.30
C GLU A 163 -15.41 -0.74 -5.80
N LEU A 164 -14.62 -1.60 -5.16
CA LEU A 164 -14.51 -3.02 -5.51
C LEU A 164 -15.84 -3.77 -5.43
N LYS A 165 -16.66 -3.47 -4.41
CA LYS A 165 -18.03 -4.01 -4.31
C LYS A 165 -18.88 -3.54 -5.49
N LEU A 166 -18.83 -2.27 -5.86
CA LEU A 166 -19.62 -1.73 -6.98
C LEU A 166 -19.21 -2.30 -8.35
N GLU A 167 -17.92 -2.56 -8.57
CA GLU A 167 -17.43 -3.20 -9.80
C GLU A 167 -17.88 -4.66 -9.93
N THR A 168 -17.83 -5.42 -8.84
CA THR A 168 -18.29 -6.83 -8.83
C THR A 168 -19.80 -6.99 -9.08
N TRP A 169 -20.62 -5.99 -8.74
CA TRP A 169 -22.05 -5.95 -9.11
C TRP A 169 -22.31 -5.57 -10.56
N ARG A 170 -21.35 -4.94 -11.24
CA ARG A 170 -21.51 -4.48 -12.63
C ARG A 170 -21.13 -5.55 -13.66
N ASP A 171 -20.31 -6.52 -13.23
CA ASP A 171 -19.82 -7.62 -14.07
C ASP A 171 -20.55 -8.97 -13.79
N ALA A 172 -21.57 -8.96 -12.92
CA ALA A 172 -22.44 -10.10 -12.59
C ALA A 172 -23.81 -9.99 -13.28
#